data_AF-A0A930A4W5-F1
#
_entry.id   AF-A0A930A4W5-F1
#
_cell.length_a   1.000
_cell.length_b   1.000
_cell.length_c   1.000
_cell.angle_alpha   90.00
_cell.angle_beta   90.00
_cell.angle_gamma   90.00
#
_symmetry.space_group_name_H-M   'P 1'
#
loop_
_entity.id
_entity.type
_entity.pdbx_description
1 polymer ?
#
loop_
_entity_poly.entity_id
_entity_poly.type
_entity_poly.pdbx_seq_one_letter_code
_entity_poly.pdbx_strand_id
1 'polypeptide(L)'
;MIQDRIKKLRALMAERKIDVYYIPNEDDHLSDEYTADYFKCKSYMSGFSGESGCTIITKDFAGLWTDGRFFTQAENELQGTGVTLMRLRQEGVPNPIDFLIANTPKNGVLGFDGAVVSARNYLHLTQLLKEKNAKLYTTEDLVGMVWGKDRPAMPTEELYVLPKKYTGEDASERIARAREAMKASKCDAILFTALEDPCWLLNIRGNDIACTPVSYAFAVITNKKLYYYVDSKKINAKVAKYFKENKVTVRPYNALMKDLKQLEGKKIWADMGHLNSNLYKALAGNEIYDAISPVAYFRAIKNKTEIKNIRNAHVKDAVAMVKFISWVKSNVAKGKMTEVTAQDHLYALRAEQKDYIEPSFETICAYQE
;
A
#
# COMPACT_ATOMS: atom_id res chain seq x y z
N MET A 1 4.92 -26.32 1.72
CA MET A 1 3.46 -26.23 1.98
C MET A 1 3.20 -25.12 3.01
N ILE A 2 1.95 -24.63 3.17
CA ILE A 2 1.65 -23.53 4.12
C ILE A 2 2.07 -23.86 5.56
N GLN A 3 1.80 -25.09 6.00
CA GLN A 3 2.20 -25.59 7.32
C GLN A 3 3.71 -25.50 7.58
N ASP A 4 4.55 -25.75 6.55
CA ASP A 4 6.01 -25.59 6.67
C ASP A 4 6.42 -24.14 6.89
N ARG A 5 5.75 -23.20 6.20
CA ARG A 5 5.99 -21.75 6.36
C ARG A 5 5.66 -21.32 7.78
N ILE A 6 4.51 -21.74 8.31
CA ILE A 6 4.09 -21.47 9.69
C ILE A 6 5.08 -22.10 10.69
N LYS A 7 5.53 -23.34 10.46
CA LYS A 7 6.52 -24.01 11.32
C LYS A 7 7.85 -23.24 11.35
N LYS A 8 8.34 -22.78 10.20
CA LYS A 8 9.56 -21.95 10.11
C LYS A 8 9.38 -20.62 10.83
N LEU A 9 8.25 -19.95 10.66
CA LEU A 9 7.97 -18.70 11.38
C LEU A 9 7.95 -18.92 12.90
N ARG A 10 7.29 -19.97 13.37
CA ARG A 10 7.25 -20.32 14.81
C ARG A 10 8.63 -20.62 15.38
N ALA A 11 9.55 -21.20 14.58
CA ALA A 11 10.94 -21.38 14.99
C ALA A 11 11.65 -20.03 15.18
N LEU A 12 11.52 -19.11 14.22
CA LEU A 12 12.07 -17.75 14.33
C LEU A 12 11.46 -16.97 15.51
N MET A 13 10.15 -17.12 15.74
CA MET A 13 9.46 -16.55 16.89
C MET A 13 10.04 -17.09 18.19
N ALA A 14 10.23 -18.40 18.31
CA ALA A 14 10.80 -19.03 19.51
C ALA A 14 12.22 -18.54 19.82
N GLU A 15 13.08 -18.41 18.80
CA GLU A 15 14.43 -17.84 18.93
C GLU A 15 14.41 -16.42 19.51
N ARG A 16 13.41 -15.62 19.13
CA ARG A 16 13.23 -14.22 19.57
C ARG A 16 12.32 -14.07 20.78
N LYS A 17 11.80 -15.18 21.32
CA LYS A 17 10.82 -15.22 22.40
C LYS A 17 9.56 -14.41 22.10
N ILE A 18 9.10 -14.47 20.85
CA ILE A 18 7.85 -13.85 20.39
C ILE A 18 6.69 -14.82 20.60
N ASP A 19 5.63 -14.37 21.27
CA ASP A 19 4.45 -15.17 21.58
C ASP A 19 3.37 -15.07 20.49
N VAL A 20 3.21 -13.88 19.92
CA VAL A 20 2.20 -13.55 18.90
C VAL A 20 2.86 -12.74 17.80
N TYR A 21 2.65 -13.11 16.53
CA TYR A 21 3.19 -12.39 15.38
C TYR A 21 2.06 -11.91 14.46
N TYR A 22 2.03 -10.60 14.17
CA TYR A 22 1.06 -9.93 13.31
C TYR A 22 1.62 -9.73 11.90
N ILE A 23 0.85 -10.14 10.90
CA ILE A 23 1.19 -10.05 9.47
C ILE A 23 0.05 -9.32 8.75
N PRO A 24 0.14 -7.98 8.62
CA PRO A 24 -0.82 -7.18 7.86
C PRO A 24 -0.77 -7.47 6.34
N ASN A 25 -1.74 -6.92 5.60
CA ASN A 25 -1.71 -6.89 4.13
C ASN A 25 -0.82 -5.77 3.58
N GLU A 26 -0.69 -4.72 4.38
CA GLU A 26 -0.06 -3.45 4.08
C GLU A 26 1.41 -3.58 3.65
N ASP A 27 1.85 -2.64 2.81
CA ASP A 27 3.24 -2.46 2.40
C ASP A 27 3.95 -1.37 3.22
N ASP A 28 5.18 -1.01 2.86
CA ASP A 28 5.96 0.03 3.55
C ASP A 28 5.29 1.42 3.57
N HIS A 29 4.34 1.63 2.66
CA HIS A 29 3.58 2.86 2.46
C HIS A 29 2.18 2.79 3.10
N LEU A 30 1.84 1.64 3.68
CA LEU A 30 0.55 1.34 4.26
C LEU A 30 -0.59 1.49 3.25
N SER A 31 -0.37 1.03 2.02
CA SER A 31 -1.40 0.91 0.99
C SER A 31 -2.58 0.06 1.50
N ASP A 32 -3.80 0.58 1.40
CA ASP A 32 -5.00 -0.03 2.00
C ASP A 32 -5.51 -1.30 1.28
N GLU A 33 -5.25 -1.45 -0.02
CA GLU A 33 -5.86 -2.52 -0.84
C GLU A 33 -4.83 -3.25 -1.71
N TYR A 34 -4.30 -2.59 -2.75
CA TYR A 34 -3.38 -3.21 -3.69
C TYR A 34 -1.91 -3.00 -3.30
N THR A 35 -1.12 -4.08 -3.31
CA THR A 35 0.32 -4.05 -3.06
C THR A 35 1.06 -4.88 -4.10
N ALA A 36 2.34 -4.56 -4.35
CA ALA A 36 3.18 -5.39 -5.20
C ALA A 36 3.41 -6.78 -4.59
N ASP A 37 3.69 -7.78 -5.43
CA ASP A 37 3.88 -9.17 -4.99
C ASP A 37 4.95 -9.34 -3.89
N TYR A 38 5.96 -8.45 -3.86
CA TYR A 38 6.94 -8.38 -2.78
C TYR A 38 6.32 -8.26 -1.38
N PHE A 39 5.19 -7.56 -1.26
CA PHE A 39 4.51 -7.24 0.00
C PHE A 39 3.37 -8.20 0.36
N LYS A 40 3.10 -9.22 -0.46
CA LYS A 40 2.04 -10.21 -0.22
C LYS A 40 2.38 -11.23 0.90
N CYS A 41 2.95 -10.75 2.01
CA CYS A 41 3.38 -11.54 3.17
C CYS A 41 2.22 -12.29 3.84
N LYS A 42 1.07 -11.63 4.01
CA LYS A 42 -0.17 -12.26 4.48
C LYS A 42 -0.56 -13.44 3.59
N SER A 43 -0.62 -13.24 2.27
CA SER A 43 -0.99 -14.28 1.32
C SER A 43 0.03 -15.42 1.28
N TYR A 44 1.33 -15.09 1.32
CA TYR A 44 2.40 -16.09 1.40
C TYR A 44 2.27 -16.98 2.64
N MET A 45 1.97 -16.38 3.80
CA MET A 45 1.89 -17.11 5.07
C MET A 45 0.59 -17.89 5.26
N SER A 46 -0.53 -17.40 4.71
CA SER A 46 -1.85 -18.03 4.89
C SER A 46 -2.27 -18.94 3.75
N GLY A 47 -1.81 -18.68 2.53
CA GLY A 47 -2.33 -19.28 1.30
C GLY A 47 -3.54 -18.56 0.71
N PHE A 48 -4.06 -17.52 1.38
CA PHE A 48 -5.20 -16.73 0.92
C PHE A 48 -4.78 -15.60 -0.02
N SER A 49 -5.39 -15.52 -1.19
CA SER A 49 -5.00 -14.60 -2.27
C SER A 49 -5.78 -13.29 -2.29
N GLY A 50 -6.91 -13.19 -1.58
CA GLY A 50 -7.71 -11.96 -1.54
C GLY A 50 -6.97 -10.77 -0.93
N GLU A 51 -7.42 -9.57 -1.24
CA GLU A 51 -6.64 -8.33 -1.10
C GLU A 51 -6.80 -7.63 0.26
N SER A 52 -7.74 -8.08 1.10
CA SER A 52 -7.96 -7.49 2.42
C SER A 52 -7.77 -8.51 3.54
N GLY A 53 -7.27 -8.04 4.67
CA GLY A 53 -7.16 -8.82 5.89
C GLY A 53 -5.77 -8.89 6.51
N CYS A 54 -5.61 -9.72 7.52
CA CYS A 54 -4.33 -9.94 8.19
C CYS A 54 -4.20 -11.39 8.67
N THR A 55 -2.97 -11.88 8.78
CA THR A 55 -2.67 -13.17 9.39
C THR A 55 -2.05 -12.96 10.77
N ILE A 56 -2.55 -13.66 11.79
CA ILE A 56 -1.96 -13.67 13.13
C ILE A 56 -1.54 -15.10 13.46
N ILE A 57 -0.30 -15.26 13.90
CA ILE A 57 0.26 -16.56 14.27
C ILE A 57 0.72 -16.51 15.73
N THR A 58 0.26 -17.46 16.53
CA THR A 58 0.77 -17.74 17.87
C THR A 58 1.54 -19.06 17.86
N LYS A 59 2.02 -19.50 19.03
CA LYS A 59 2.66 -20.80 19.22
C LYS A 59 1.82 -21.98 18.71
N ASP A 60 0.51 -21.92 18.90
CA ASP A 60 -0.45 -23.02 18.69
C ASP A 60 -1.58 -22.67 17.72
N PHE A 61 -1.81 -21.40 17.44
CA PHE A 61 -2.86 -20.93 16.54
C PHE A 61 -2.29 -20.21 15.31
N ALA A 62 -3.01 -20.28 14.19
CA ALA A 62 -2.79 -19.46 13.00
C ALA A 62 -4.17 -19.08 12.45
N GLY A 63 -4.43 -17.78 12.31
CA GLY A 63 -5.71 -17.28 11.85
C GLY A 63 -5.56 -16.22 10.78
N LEU A 64 -6.52 -16.16 9.87
CA LEU A 64 -6.67 -15.13 8.86
C LEU A 64 -7.96 -14.36 9.13
N TRP A 65 -7.83 -13.06 9.38
CA TRP A 65 -8.97 -12.15 9.44
C TRP A 65 -9.17 -11.50 8.09
N THR A 66 -10.38 -11.55 7.55
CA THR A 66 -10.77 -10.84 6.34
C THR A 66 -12.24 -10.41 6.43
N ASP A 67 -12.68 -9.54 5.54
CA ASP A 67 -14.04 -9.02 5.52
C ASP A 67 -14.99 -9.86 4.64
N GLY A 68 -16.28 -9.52 4.69
CA GLY A 68 -17.35 -10.30 4.06
C GLY A 68 -17.23 -10.48 2.55
N ARG A 69 -16.46 -9.63 1.85
CA ARG A 69 -16.17 -9.79 0.42
C ARG A 69 -15.46 -11.12 0.11
N PHE A 70 -14.70 -11.63 1.07
CA PHE A 70 -13.75 -12.72 0.85
C PHE A 70 -14.07 -14.01 1.61
N PHE A 71 -15.20 -14.14 2.30
CA PHE A 71 -15.48 -15.33 3.13
C PHE A 71 -15.46 -16.62 2.32
N THR A 72 -16.22 -16.71 1.23
CA THR A 72 -16.28 -17.92 0.39
C THR A 72 -14.91 -18.25 -0.22
N GLN A 73 -14.19 -17.23 -0.69
CA GLN A 73 -12.83 -17.42 -1.23
C GLN A 73 -11.88 -17.96 -0.16
N ALA A 74 -11.86 -17.34 1.03
CA ALA A 74 -11.00 -17.73 2.12
C ALA A 74 -11.34 -19.14 2.64
N GLU A 75 -12.62 -19.52 2.69
CA GLU A 75 -13.00 -20.89 3.05
C GLU A 75 -12.42 -21.92 2.12
N ASN A 76 -12.42 -21.66 0.81
CA ASN A 76 -11.88 -22.56 -0.20
C ASN A 76 -10.35 -22.60 -0.18
N GLU A 77 -9.70 -21.44 -0.13
CA GLU A 77 -8.23 -21.34 -0.21
C GLU A 77 -7.52 -21.80 1.06
N LEU A 78 -8.17 -21.70 2.22
CA LEU A 78 -7.58 -22.11 3.50
C LEU A 78 -7.75 -23.61 3.79
N GLN A 79 -8.50 -24.37 2.99
CA GLN A 79 -8.68 -25.81 3.23
C GLN A 79 -7.33 -26.55 3.25
N GLY A 80 -7.10 -27.32 4.32
CA GLY A 80 -5.86 -28.07 4.50
C GLY A 80 -4.61 -27.24 4.84
N THR A 81 -4.69 -25.91 4.86
CA THR A 81 -3.54 -25.04 5.17
C THR A 81 -3.16 -25.07 6.66
N GLY A 82 -4.13 -25.37 7.54
CA GLY A 82 -3.99 -25.24 8.99
C GLY A 82 -4.23 -23.82 9.52
N VAL A 83 -4.66 -22.89 8.66
CA VAL A 83 -5.04 -21.52 9.05
C VAL A 83 -6.54 -21.43 9.23
N THR A 84 -6.98 -20.86 10.35
CA THR A 84 -8.40 -20.69 10.67
C THR A 84 -8.93 -19.38 10.10
N LEU A 85 -10.05 -19.43 9.38
CA LEU A 85 -10.74 -18.22 8.93
C LEU A 85 -11.43 -17.53 10.12
N MET A 86 -11.09 -16.26 10.32
CA MET A 86 -11.67 -15.37 11.33
C MET A 86 -12.51 -14.31 10.62
N ARG A 87 -13.82 -14.56 10.51
CA ARG A 87 -14.74 -13.72 9.73
C ARG A 87 -14.98 -12.38 10.44
N LEU A 88 -14.35 -11.29 9.96
CA LEU A 88 -14.45 -9.97 10.59
C LEU A 88 -15.91 -9.52 10.73
N ARG A 89 -16.20 -8.85 11.85
CA ARG A 89 -17.53 -8.30 12.18
C ARG A 89 -18.64 -9.35 12.34
N GLN A 90 -18.30 -10.63 12.44
CA GLN A 90 -19.24 -11.66 12.91
C GLN A 90 -19.21 -11.75 14.44
N GLU A 91 -20.36 -12.09 15.01
CA GLU A 91 -20.51 -12.28 16.45
C GLU A 91 -19.49 -13.32 16.97
N GLY A 92 -18.84 -13.01 18.09
CA GLY A 92 -17.81 -13.87 18.69
C GLY A 92 -16.42 -13.81 18.03
N VAL A 93 -16.25 -13.10 16.89
CA VAL A 93 -14.93 -12.91 16.27
C VAL A 93 -14.31 -11.60 16.77
N PRO A 94 -13.21 -11.64 17.56
CA PRO A 94 -12.55 -10.42 18.01
C PRO A 94 -11.91 -9.67 16.84
N ASN A 95 -11.86 -8.35 16.93
CA ASN A 95 -11.05 -7.54 16.02
C ASN A 95 -9.56 -7.97 16.14
N PRO A 96 -8.77 -7.90 15.06
CA PRO A 96 -7.35 -8.26 15.08
C PRO A 96 -6.55 -7.62 16.23
N ILE A 97 -6.74 -6.33 16.48
CA ILE A 97 -6.02 -5.62 17.56
C ILE A 97 -6.41 -6.17 18.94
N ASP A 98 -7.69 -6.43 19.18
CA ASP A 98 -8.17 -7.02 20.43
C ASP A 98 -7.62 -8.44 20.62
N PHE A 99 -7.60 -9.24 19.55
CA PHE A 99 -7.01 -10.58 19.57
C PHE A 99 -5.53 -10.54 19.91
N LEU A 100 -4.78 -9.64 19.27
CA LEU A 100 -3.36 -9.43 19.53
C LEU A 100 -3.09 -9.10 21.00
N ILE A 101 -3.84 -8.17 21.58
CA ILE A 101 -3.70 -7.76 22.97
C ILE A 101 -4.08 -8.93 23.88
N ALA A 102 -5.23 -9.58 23.67
CA ALA A 102 -5.72 -10.66 24.50
C ALA A 102 -4.74 -11.84 24.55
N ASN A 103 -4.17 -12.22 23.41
CA ASN A 103 -3.29 -13.38 23.27
C ASN A 103 -1.82 -13.09 23.59
N THR A 104 -1.42 -11.83 23.77
CA THR A 104 -0.09 -11.51 24.29
C THR A 104 -0.07 -11.79 25.80
N PRO A 105 0.80 -12.68 26.32
CA PRO A 105 0.81 -13.03 27.74
C PRO A 105 1.44 -11.92 28.60
N LYS A 106 1.27 -12.02 29.91
CA LYS A 106 1.97 -11.14 30.86
C LYS A 106 3.48 -11.34 30.75
N ASN A 107 4.23 -10.26 30.64
CA ASN A 107 5.67 -10.24 30.30
C ASN A 107 6.00 -10.83 28.92
N GLY A 108 5.00 -11.04 28.07
CA GLY A 108 5.15 -11.60 26.73
C GLY A 108 5.64 -10.60 25.69
N VAL A 109 5.75 -11.08 24.46
CA VAL A 109 6.23 -10.31 23.32
C VAL A 109 5.28 -10.48 22.13
N LEU A 110 4.76 -9.36 21.64
CA LEU A 110 4.06 -9.27 20.36
C LEU A 110 5.01 -8.77 19.28
N GLY A 111 5.09 -9.47 18.16
CA GLY A 111 5.97 -9.16 17.04
C GLY A 111 5.23 -8.74 15.76
N PHE A 112 5.88 -7.90 14.96
CA PHE A 112 5.52 -7.60 13.56
C PHE A 112 6.70 -6.94 12.85
N ASP A 113 6.65 -6.82 11.52
CA ASP A 113 7.58 -5.94 10.81
C ASP A 113 7.14 -4.48 10.98
N GLY A 114 8.00 -3.65 11.58
CA GLY A 114 7.70 -2.24 11.83
C GLY A 114 7.55 -1.38 10.57
N ALA A 115 7.92 -1.89 9.39
CA ALA A 115 7.74 -1.20 8.12
C ALA A 115 6.29 -1.24 7.62
N VAL A 116 5.48 -2.20 8.07
CA VAL A 116 4.12 -2.45 7.55
C VAL A 116 3.01 -2.25 8.59
N VAL A 117 3.34 -1.63 9.73
CA VAL A 117 2.36 -1.28 10.78
C VAL A 117 2.42 0.20 11.07
N SER A 118 1.26 0.88 11.09
CA SER A 118 1.17 2.32 11.34
C SER A 118 1.68 2.73 12.74
N ALA A 119 2.19 3.95 12.83
CA ALA A 119 2.61 4.57 14.08
C ALA A 119 1.45 4.66 15.07
N ARG A 120 0.24 4.96 14.58
CA ARG A 120 -0.99 4.98 15.37
C ARG A 120 -1.26 3.62 16.02
N ASN A 121 -1.22 2.54 15.25
CA ASN A 121 -1.41 1.19 15.78
C ASN A 121 -0.26 0.77 16.70
N TYR A 122 0.99 1.08 16.34
CA TYR A 122 2.15 0.83 17.20
C TYR A 122 2.01 1.49 18.57
N LEU A 123 1.62 2.76 18.64
CA LEU A 123 1.44 3.48 19.91
C LEU A 123 0.24 2.95 20.69
N HIS A 124 -0.86 2.63 20.02
CA HIS A 124 -2.03 2.05 20.65
C HIS A 124 -1.71 0.69 21.31
N LEU A 125 -1.05 -0.21 20.57
CA LEU A 125 -0.56 -1.48 21.09
C LEU A 125 0.45 -1.28 22.23
N THR A 126 1.39 -0.34 22.07
CA THR A 126 2.37 -0.01 23.12
C THR A 126 1.68 0.41 24.41
N GLN A 127 0.61 1.21 24.32
CA GLN A 127 -0.11 1.67 25.49
C GLN A 127 -0.87 0.54 26.18
N LEU A 128 -1.63 -0.27 25.43
CA LEU A 128 -2.46 -1.33 26.00
C LEU A 128 -1.63 -2.52 26.54
N LEU A 129 -0.47 -2.81 25.94
CA LEU A 129 0.41 -3.88 26.41
C LEU A 129 1.17 -3.53 27.71
N LYS A 130 1.18 -2.26 28.15
CA LYS A 130 1.79 -1.86 29.43
C LYS A 130 1.14 -2.55 30.62
N GLU A 131 -0.17 -2.74 30.61
CA GLU A 131 -0.91 -3.41 31.70
C GLU A 131 -0.44 -4.85 31.91
N LYS A 132 0.03 -5.48 30.83
CA LYS A 132 0.58 -6.84 30.85
C LYS A 132 2.10 -6.86 31.06
N ASN A 133 2.76 -5.70 31.21
CA ASN A 133 4.22 -5.59 31.14
C ASN A 133 4.81 -6.28 29.90
N ALA A 134 4.04 -6.32 28.81
CA ALA A 134 4.42 -6.98 27.57
C ALA A 134 5.19 -6.02 26.65
N LYS A 135 5.94 -6.57 25.69
CA LYS A 135 6.82 -5.81 24.81
C LYS A 135 6.42 -5.98 23.36
N LEU A 136 6.82 -4.99 22.54
CA LEU A 136 6.74 -5.06 21.09
C LEU A 136 8.09 -5.41 20.49
N TYR A 137 8.11 -6.37 19.56
CA TYR A 137 9.25 -6.71 18.73
C TYR A 137 8.98 -6.26 17.29
N THR A 138 9.61 -5.18 16.82
CA THR A 138 9.24 -4.55 15.53
C THR A 138 10.38 -4.43 14.52
N THR A 139 11.52 -5.07 14.77
CA THR A 139 12.79 -4.72 14.12
C THR A 139 13.14 -5.57 12.91
N GLU A 140 12.51 -6.73 12.74
CA GLU A 140 12.86 -7.68 11.68
C GLU A 140 11.60 -8.15 10.95
N ASP A 141 11.74 -8.32 9.63
CA ASP A 141 10.76 -9.00 8.80
C ASP A 141 10.96 -10.52 8.86
N LEU A 142 10.31 -11.16 9.83
CA LEU A 142 10.41 -12.62 9.97
C LEU A 142 9.76 -13.37 8.81
N VAL A 143 8.74 -12.79 8.15
CA VAL A 143 8.10 -13.43 7.00
C VAL A 143 9.05 -13.41 5.81
N GLY A 144 9.75 -12.31 5.58
CA GLY A 144 10.81 -12.21 4.59
C GLY A 144 11.92 -13.24 4.81
N MET A 145 12.30 -13.52 6.06
CA MET A 145 13.27 -14.59 6.38
C MET A 145 12.74 -15.99 6.04
N VAL A 146 11.46 -16.26 6.29
CA VAL A 146 10.81 -17.54 5.92
C VAL A 146 10.70 -17.68 4.40
N TRP A 147 10.35 -16.59 3.71
CA TRP A 147 10.20 -16.54 2.26
C TRP A 147 11.54 -16.71 1.54
N GLY A 148 12.58 -16.08 2.08
CA GLY A 148 13.96 -16.21 1.61
C GLY A 148 14.09 -15.78 0.15
N LYS A 149 14.83 -16.58 -0.62
CA LYS A 149 15.17 -16.29 -2.03
C LYS A 149 13.98 -16.36 -3.00
N ASP A 150 12.88 -17.00 -2.60
CA ASP A 150 11.69 -17.16 -3.44
C ASP A 150 10.73 -15.95 -3.33
N ARG A 151 11.11 -14.93 -2.52
CA ARG A 151 10.36 -13.68 -2.45
C ARG A 151 10.50 -12.93 -3.78
N PRO A 152 9.38 -12.48 -4.39
CA PRO A 152 9.42 -11.62 -5.57
C PRO A 152 10.32 -10.42 -5.34
N ALA A 153 10.92 -9.88 -6.39
CA ALA A 153 11.69 -8.64 -6.28
C ALA A 153 10.76 -7.43 -6.10
N MET A 154 11.28 -6.36 -5.50
CA MET A 154 10.61 -5.06 -5.57
C MET A 154 10.45 -4.65 -7.05
N PRO A 155 9.30 -4.08 -7.44
CA PRO A 155 9.07 -3.66 -8.82
C PRO A 155 10.03 -2.53 -9.18
N THR A 156 10.42 -2.44 -10.46
CA THR A 156 11.37 -1.44 -10.97
C THR A 156 10.85 -0.74 -12.21
N GLU A 157 9.52 -0.60 -12.33
CA GLU A 157 8.90 0.01 -13.50
C GLU A 157 9.34 1.45 -13.67
N GLU A 158 9.56 1.86 -14.92
CA GLU A 158 10.05 3.21 -15.20
C GLU A 158 9.01 4.28 -14.87
N LEU A 159 9.49 5.39 -14.32
CA LEU A 159 8.69 6.59 -14.14
C LEU A 159 8.45 7.27 -15.49
N TYR A 160 7.29 7.90 -15.61
CA TYR A 160 6.98 8.81 -16.70
C TYR A 160 6.31 10.09 -16.20
N VAL A 161 6.57 11.19 -16.92
CA VAL A 161 5.98 12.50 -16.64
C VAL A 161 4.59 12.56 -17.26
N LEU A 162 3.60 12.98 -16.48
CA LEU A 162 2.24 13.26 -16.95
C LEU A 162 2.14 14.73 -17.39
N PRO A 163 1.93 15.00 -18.69
CA PRO A 163 1.96 16.38 -19.21
C PRO A 163 0.86 17.30 -18.64
N LYS A 164 1.14 18.62 -18.60
CA LYS A 164 0.21 19.67 -18.13
C LYS A 164 -1.17 19.65 -18.80
N LYS A 165 -1.28 19.19 -20.06
CA LYS A 165 -2.58 19.02 -20.74
C LYS A 165 -3.52 18.04 -20.03
N TYR A 166 -2.99 17.14 -19.19
CA TYR A 166 -3.77 16.23 -18.35
C TYR A 166 -3.94 16.75 -16.92
N THR A 167 -2.90 17.36 -16.34
CA THR A 167 -2.87 17.76 -14.92
C THR A 167 -3.41 19.16 -14.65
N GLY A 168 -3.42 20.04 -15.66
CA GLY A 168 -3.83 21.45 -15.56
C GLY A 168 -2.82 22.40 -14.92
N GLU A 169 -1.84 21.89 -14.18
CA GLU A 169 -0.88 22.65 -13.38
C GLU A 169 0.51 22.00 -13.47
N ASP A 170 1.56 22.82 -13.40
CA ASP A 170 2.94 22.33 -13.34
C ASP A 170 3.29 21.82 -11.93
N ALA A 171 4.31 20.94 -11.84
CA ALA A 171 4.77 20.44 -10.55
C ALA A 171 5.32 21.56 -9.66
N SER A 172 5.96 22.57 -10.24
CA SER A 172 6.43 23.76 -9.50
C SER A 172 5.30 24.49 -8.76
N GLU A 173 4.11 24.59 -9.37
CA GLU A 173 2.91 25.19 -8.78
C GLU A 173 2.40 24.35 -7.60
N ARG A 174 2.34 23.01 -7.77
CA ARG A 174 1.93 22.06 -6.72
C ARG A 174 2.90 22.03 -5.54
N ILE A 175 4.21 22.07 -5.82
CA ILE A 175 5.28 22.14 -4.81
C ILE A 175 5.19 23.45 -4.01
N ALA A 176 4.93 24.58 -4.68
CA ALA A 176 4.75 25.86 -4.00
C ALA A 176 3.55 25.81 -3.04
N ARG A 177 2.40 25.31 -3.51
CA ARG A 177 1.19 25.14 -2.69
C ARG A 177 1.43 24.24 -1.46
N ALA A 178 2.18 23.15 -1.62
CA ALA A 178 2.54 22.28 -0.50
C ALA A 178 3.43 23.01 0.55
N ARG A 179 4.39 23.83 0.10
CA ARG A 179 5.21 24.65 1.02
C ARG A 179 4.40 25.73 1.73
N GLU A 180 3.40 26.32 1.06
CA GLU A 180 2.50 27.29 1.67
C GLU A 180 1.69 26.66 2.80
N ALA A 181 1.09 25.49 2.56
CA ALA A 181 0.37 24.74 3.60
C ALA A 181 1.29 24.34 4.76
N MET A 182 2.50 23.87 4.45
CA MET A 182 3.51 23.54 5.47
C MET A 182 3.84 24.76 6.35
N LYS A 183 4.09 25.92 5.73
CA LYS A 183 4.37 27.18 6.43
C LYS A 183 3.19 27.64 7.28
N ALA A 184 1.97 27.56 6.75
CA ALA A 184 0.75 27.91 7.49
C ALA A 184 0.56 27.05 8.75
N SER A 185 0.93 25.76 8.66
CA SER A 185 0.90 24.80 9.78
C SER A 185 2.15 24.87 10.67
N LYS A 186 3.06 25.83 10.40
CA LYS A 186 4.33 26.04 11.12
C LYS A 186 5.21 24.79 11.18
N CYS A 187 5.12 23.91 10.18
CA CYS A 187 5.95 22.72 10.07
C CYS A 187 7.25 23.04 9.33
N ASP A 188 8.33 22.36 9.70
CA ASP A 188 9.64 22.48 9.05
C ASP A 188 9.75 21.59 7.80
N ALA A 189 9.01 20.47 7.81
CA ALA A 189 8.94 19.53 6.71
C ALA A 189 7.57 18.83 6.63
N ILE A 190 7.23 18.31 5.44
CA ILE A 190 6.17 17.31 5.25
C ILE A 190 6.82 16.03 4.76
N LEU A 191 6.48 14.91 5.39
CA LEU A 191 6.84 13.56 4.96
C LEU A 191 5.64 12.93 4.24
N PHE A 192 5.80 12.65 2.95
CA PHE A 192 4.80 11.98 2.13
C PHE A 192 5.09 10.48 2.09
N THR A 193 4.19 9.70 2.67
CA THR A 193 4.25 8.24 2.71
C THR A 193 3.26 7.57 1.76
N ALA A 194 2.08 8.13 1.50
CA ALA A 194 1.17 7.58 0.50
C ALA A 194 1.77 7.69 -0.91
N LEU A 195 1.70 6.61 -1.70
CA LEU A 195 2.36 6.49 -3.01
C LEU A 195 1.87 7.54 -4.03
N GLU A 196 0.58 7.88 -3.97
CA GLU A 196 0.01 8.81 -4.95
C GLU A 196 0.42 10.26 -4.69
N ASP A 197 0.78 10.61 -3.45
CA ASP A 197 1.06 11.98 -3.07
C ASP A 197 2.30 12.52 -3.81
N PRO A 198 3.47 11.87 -3.76
CA PRO A 198 4.61 12.26 -4.59
C PRO A 198 4.30 12.23 -6.09
N CYS A 199 3.55 11.23 -6.57
CA CYS A 199 3.17 11.13 -7.98
C CYS A 199 2.31 12.32 -8.45
N TRP A 200 1.32 12.73 -7.65
CA TRP A 200 0.49 13.89 -7.95
C TRP A 200 1.28 15.20 -7.80
N LEU A 201 2.05 15.35 -6.72
CA LEU A 201 2.86 16.53 -6.44
C LEU A 201 3.85 16.84 -7.57
N LEU A 202 4.47 15.80 -8.12
CA LEU A 202 5.50 15.89 -9.16
C LEU A 202 4.96 15.72 -10.58
N ASN A 203 3.65 15.52 -10.78
CA ASN A 203 3.10 15.17 -12.10
C ASN A 203 3.82 13.99 -12.75
N ILE A 204 4.14 12.95 -11.98
CA ILE A 204 4.74 11.71 -12.48
C ILE A 204 3.81 10.53 -12.19
N ARG A 205 4.03 9.42 -12.87
CA ARG A 205 3.37 8.13 -12.66
C ARG A 205 4.40 7.03 -12.77
N GLY A 206 4.09 5.88 -12.20
CA GLY A 206 4.81 4.63 -12.36
C GLY A 206 3.83 3.51 -12.71
N ASN A 207 4.29 2.27 -12.60
CA ASN A 207 3.46 1.09 -12.83
C ASN A 207 3.82 -0.04 -11.85
N ASP A 208 4.26 0.32 -10.65
CA ASP A 208 4.79 -0.65 -9.69
C ASP A 208 3.71 -1.57 -9.08
N ILE A 209 2.45 -1.13 -9.08
CA ILE A 209 1.30 -1.87 -8.58
C ILE A 209 0.31 -1.98 -9.74
N ALA A 210 -0.07 -3.20 -10.09
CA ALA A 210 -1.05 -3.43 -11.16
C ALA A 210 -2.33 -2.62 -10.88
N CYS A 211 -2.92 -2.07 -11.95
CA CYS A 211 -4.13 -1.26 -11.91
C CYS A 211 -3.99 0.11 -11.21
N THR A 212 -2.82 0.43 -10.65
CA THR A 212 -2.58 1.65 -9.89
C THR A 212 -1.29 2.31 -10.39
N PRO A 213 -1.37 3.44 -11.13
CA PRO A 213 -0.21 4.03 -11.82
C PRO A 213 0.69 4.84 -10.87
N VAL A 214 1.21 4.19 -9.83
CA VAL A 214 2.06 4.76 -8.78
C VAL A 214 3.45 4.14 -8.80
N SER A 215 4.35 4.70 -8.00
CA SER A 215 5.67 4.11 -7.78
C SER A 215 6.03 4.10 -6.30
N TYR A 216 6.63 2.98 -5.85
CA TYR A 216 7.25 2.85 -4.53
C TYR A 216 8.32 3.91 -4.33
N ALA A 217 7.91 5.00 -3.68
CA ALA A 217 8.75 6.13 -3.39
C ALA A 217 8.20 6.96 -2.23
N PHE A 218 9.10 7.47 -1.40
CA PHE A 218 8.76 8.49 -0.40
C PHE A 218 9.17 9.87 -0.90
N ALA A 219 8.58 10.92 -0.32
CA ALA A 219 9.09 12.27 -0.51
C ALA A 219 9.14 13.07 0.79
N VAL A 220 10.14 13.94 0.90
CA VAL A 220 10.23 14.91 2.00
C VAL A 220 10.39 16.30 1.41
N ILE A 221 9.44 17.18 1.70
CA ILE A 221 9.55 18.59 1.34
C ILE A 221 9.95 19.41 2.55
N THR A 222 10.86 20.35 2.34
CA THR A 222 11.23 21.39 3.31
C THR A 222 11.03 22.76 2.67
N ASN A 223 11.30 23.83 3.44
CA ASN A 223 11.25 25.20 2.93
C ASN A 223 12.16 25.44 1.71
N LYS A 224 13.22 24.64 1.52
CA LYS A 224 14.21 24.86 0.46
C LYS A 224 14.35 23.70 -0.52
N LYS A 225 14.12 22.47 -0.08
CA LYS A 225 14.41 21.26 -0.87
C LYS A 225 13.20 20.36 -0.97
N LEU A 226 13.17 19.54 -2.01
CA LEU A 226 12.25 18.43 -2.17
C LEU A 226 13.10 17.20 -2.46
N TYR A 227 13.06 16.24 -1.54
CA TYR A 227 13.74 14.97 -1.66
C TYR A 227 12.75 13.91 -2.15
N TYR A 228 13.15 13.12 -3.14
CA TYR A 228 12.37 12.01 -3.67
C TYR A 228 13.19 10.73 -3.53
N TYR A 229 12.70 9.79 -2.74
CA TYR A 229 13.38 8.55 -2.36
C TYR A 229 12.83 7.41 -3.19
N VAL A 230 13.59 6.96 -4.18
CA VAL A 230 13.15 5.97 -5.17
C VAL A 230 14.33 5.11 -5.62
N ASP A 231 14.06 3.93 -6.19
CA ASP A 231 15.10 3.17 -6.89
C ASP A 231 15.54 3.95 -8.15
N SER A 232 16.85 4.20 -8.26
CA SER A 232 17.45 4.88 -9.41
C SER A 232 17.17 4.21 -10.76
N LYS A 233 16.90 2.89 -10.78
CA LYS A 233 16.57 2.14 -12.00
C LYS A 233 15.27 2.63 -12.64
N LYS A 234 14.37 3.25 -11.88
CA LYS A 234 13.09 3.77 -12.38
C LYS A 234 13.22 5.11 -13.09
N ILE A 235 14.41 5.75 -13.04
CA ILE A 235 14.62 7.10 -13.55
C ILE A 235 15.33 7.04 -14.90
N ASN A 236 14.55 7.16 -15.97
CA ASN A 236 15.08 7.38 -17.31
C ASN A 236 15.55 8.84 -17.52
N ALA A 237 16.21 9.10 -18.64
CA ALA A 237 16.78 10.41 -18.97
C ALA A 237 15.74 11.56 -19.00
N LYS A 238 14.50 11.27 -19.43
CA LYS A 238 13.42 12.28 -19.48
C LYS A 238 12.99 12.69 -18.07
N VAL A 239 12.79 11.72 -17.18
CA VAL A 239 12.44 11.97 -15.78
C VAL A 239 13.59 12.65 -15.03
N ALA A 240 14.84 12.22 -15.26
CA ALA A 240 16.01 12.87 -14.65
C ALA A 240 16.10 14.36 -15.01
N LYS A 241 15.89 14.70 -16.29
CA LYS A 241 15.82 16.09 -16.75
C LYS A 241 14.67 16.85 -16.08
N TYR A 242 13.47 16.25 -16.06
CA TYR A 242 12.28 16.85 -15.44
C TYR A 242 12.47 17.14 -13.94
N PHE A 243 13.10 16.21 -13.21
CA PHE A 243 13.45 16.40 -11.81
C PHE A 243 14.45 17.54 -11.59
N LYS A 244 15.46 17.66 -12.46
CA LYS A 244 16.41 18.79 -12.42
C LYS A 244 15.70 20.13 -12.63
N GLU A 245 14.81 20.22 -13.61
CA GLU A 245 14.02 21.42 -13.91
C GLU A 245 13.11 21.83 -12.74
N ASN A 246 12.55 20.85 -12.02
CA ASN A 246 11.69 21.07 -10.85
C ASN A 246 12.44 21.07 -9.51
N LYS A 247 13.78 21.08 -9.52
CA LYS A 247 14.66 21.13 -8.32
C LYS A 247 14.40 19.98 -7.33
N VAL A 248 14.10 18.79 -7.85
CA VAL A 248 13.92 17.56 -7.07
C VAL A 248 15.27 16.90 -6.83
N THR A 249 15.60 16.61 -5.58
CA THR A 249 16.80 15.86 -5.20
C THR A 249 16.44 14.39 -5.04
N VAL A 250 16.91 13.56 -5.97
CA VAL A 250 16.71 12.11 -5.92
C VAL A 250 17.66 11.47 -4.91
N ARG A 251 17.17 10.52 -4.12
CA ARG A 251 17.95 9.69 -3.20
C ARG A 251 17.53 8.23 -3.31
N PRO A 252 18.38 7.26 -2.96
CA PRO A 252 17.98 5.86 -2.89
C PRO A 252 16.78 5.66 -1.96
N TYR A 253 15.86 4.76 -2.33
CA TYR A 253 14.65 4.45 -1.55
C TYR A 253 14.93 4.21 -0.06
N ASN A 254 15.94 3.37 0.24
CA ASN A 254 16.33 3.02 1.61
C ASN A 254 17.11 4.13 2.36
N ALA A 255 17.45 5.24 1.72
CA ALA A 255 18.17 6.33 2.37
C ALA A 255 17.28 7.15 3.33
N LEU A 256 15.95 7.11 3.14
CA LEU A 256 15.00 7.88 3.95
C LEU A 256 15.22 7.66 5.45
N MET A 257 15.30 6.41 5.88
CA MET A 257 15.48 6.04 7.29
C MET A 257 16.70 6.72 7.92
N LYS A 258 17.82 6.79 7.19
CA LYS A 258 19.04 7.43 7.65
C LYS A 258 18.87 8.94 7.77
N ASP A 259 18.16 9.56 6.83
CA ASP A 259 17.95 11.01 6.81
C ASP A 259 16.98 11.47 7.89
N LEU A 260 15.92 10.70 8.16
CA LEU A 260 14.98 11.01 9.23
C LEU A 260 15.68 10.99 10.59
N LYS A 261 16.59 10.05 10.84
CA LYS A 261 17.41 9.97 12.06
C LYS A 261 18.36 11.15 12.27
N GLN A 262 18.61 11.95 11.24
CA GLN A 262 19.45 13.16 11.33
C GLN A 262 18.62 14.41 11.66
N LEU A 263 17.29 14.32 11.67
CA LEU A 263 16.42 15.41 12.06
C LEU A 263 16.29 15.45 13.58
N GLU A 264 16.46 16.63 14.17
CA GLU A 264 16.30 16.85 15.60
C GLU A 264 15.63 18.22 15.84
N GLY A 265 14.70 18.26 16.79
CA GLY A 265 14.00 19.48 17.19
C GLY A 265 13.18 20.12 16.06
N LYS A 266 12.69 19.34 15.10
CA LYS A 266 11.83 19.81 14.01
C LYS A 266 10.37 19.49 14.26
N LYS A 267 9.49 20.27 13.64
CA LYS A 267 8.06 19.94 13.51
C LYS A 267 7.78 19.33 12.14
N ILE A 268 7.40 18.06 12.12
CA ILE A 268 7.22 17.26 10.91
C ILE A 268 5.75 16.96 10.71
N TRP A 269 5.19 17.37 9.57
CA TRP A 269 3.86 16.97 9.15
C TRP A 269 3.90 15.55 8.59
N ALA A 270 3.25 14.61 9.28
CA ALA A 270 3.05 13.24 8.84
C ALA A 270 1.75 12.70 9.42
N ASP A 271 0.99 11.93 8.66
CA ASP A 271 -0.20 11.23 9.18
C ASP A 271 0.23 9.96 9.90
N MET A 272 -0.01 9.86 11.21
CA MET A 272 0.37 8.69 12.01
C MET A 272 -0.37 7.41 11.62
N GLY A 273 -1.48 7.53 10.88
CA GLY A 273 -2.19 6.39 10.28
C GLY A 273 -1.47 5.81 9.06
N HIS A 274 -0.72 6.64 8.32
CA HIS A 274 0.01 6.26 7.10
C HIS A 274 1.54 6.35 7.25
N LEU A 275 2.03 6.69 8.45
CA LEU A 275 3.44 6.65 8.81
C LEU A 275 3.74 5.31 9.46
N ASN A 276 4.57 4.48 8.84
CA ASN A 276 4.94 3.20 9.46
C ASN A 276 5.79 3.40 10.74
N SER A 277 5.74 2.41 11.62
CA SER A 277 6.32 2.48 12.96
C SER A 277 7.85 2.63 12.95
N ASN A 278 8.53 2.08 11.93
CA ASN A 278 9.98 2.25 11.78
C ASN A 278 10.35 3.70 11.46
N LEU A 279 9.62 4.34 10.53
CA LEU A 279 9.82 5.76 10.19
C LEU A 279 9.43 6.67 11.37
N TYR A 280 8.36 6.35 12.10
CA TYR A 280 8.01 7.07 13.33
C TYR A 280 9.13 7.03 14.38
N LYS A 281 9.71 5.86 14.63
CA LYS A 281 10.85 5.71 15.56
C LYS A 281 12.09 6.47 15.09
N ALA A 282 12.32 6.54 13.77
CA ALA A 282 13.41 7.30 13.20
C ALA A 282 13.27 8.82 13.38
N LEU A 283 12.05 9.30 13.60
CA LEU A 283 11.75 10.70 13.89
C LEU A 283 11.78 11.03 15.39
N ALA A 284 12.26 10.11 16.24
CA ALA A 284 12.44 10.39 17.67
C ALA A 284 13.25 11.68 17.88
N GLY A 285 12.79 12.55 18.79
CA GLY A 285 13.38 13.88 19.01
C GLY A 285 12.78 15.00 18.14
N ASN A 286 11.74 14.70 17.36
CA ASN A 286 10.97 15.66 16.59
C ASN A 286 9.52 15.71 17.06
N GLU A 287 8.84 16.84 16.84
CA GLU A 287 7.40 16.99 17.03
C GLU A 287 6.69 16.48 15.77
N ILE A 288 5.74 15.56 15.91
CA ILE A 288 4.88 15.14 14.81
C ILE A 288 3.61 15.97 14.82
N TYR A 289 3.37 16.70 13.73
CA TYR A 289 2.07 17.28 13.42
C TYR A 289 1.23 16.20 12.72
N ASP A 290 0.46 15.44 13.52
CA ASP A 290 -0.41 14.36 13.03
C ASP A 290 -1.61 14.93 12.29
N ALA A 291 -1.53 14.92 10.96
CA ALA A 291 -2.61 15.33 10.09
C ALA A 291 -2.46 14.68 8.71
N ILE A 292 -3.59 14.46 8.04
CA ILE A 292 -3.62 14.03 6.63
C ILE A 292 -2.80 14.99 5.78
N SER A 293 -2.04 14.43 4.84
CA SER A 293 -1.22 15.20 3.89
C SER A 293 -2.02 16.31 3.20
N PRO A 294 -1.47 17.53 3.06
CA PRO A 294 -2.15 18.59 2.32
C PRO A 294 -2.33 18.22 0.84
N VAL A 295 -1.44 17.39 0.29
CA VAL A 295 -1.51 16.94 -1.10
C VAL A 295 -2.72 16.03 -1.33
N ALA A 296 -3.10 15.21 -0.35
CA ALA A 296 -4.33 14.41 -0.41
C ALA A 296 -5.57 15.30 -0.60
N TYR A 297 -5.66 16.41 0.14
CA TYR A 297 -6.74 17.39 -0.04
C TYR A 297 -6.67 18.11 -1.39
N PHE A 298 -5.48 18.50 -1.84
CA PHE A 298 -5.32 19.18 -3.13
C PHE A 298 -5.76 18.29 -4.29
N ARG A 299 -5.38 16.99 -4.28
CA ARG A 299 -5.78 16.04 -5.32
C ARG A 299 -7.22 15.57 -5.22
N ALA A 300 -7.88 15.75 -4.07
CA ALA A 300 -9.29 15.45 -3.92
C ALA A 300 -10.16 16.39 -4.78
N ILE A 301 -9.80 17.67 -4.86
CA ILE A 301 -10.53 18.70 -5.61
C ILE A 301 -9.93 18.86 -7.02
N LYS A 302 -10.59 18.30 -8.03
CA LYS A 302 -10.09 18.28 -9.41
C LYS A 302 -10.23 19.67 -10.04
N ASN A 303 -9.20 20.12 -10.74
CA ASN A 303 -9.29 21.37 -11.51
C ASN A 303 -10.06 21.16 -12.83
N LYS A 304 -10.35 22.26 -13.54
CA LYS A 304 -11.13 22.22 -14.80
C LYS A 304 -10.51 21.31 -15.87
N THR A 305 -9.18 21.23 -15.95
CA THR A 305 -8.45 20.38 -16.89
C THR A 305 -8.59 18.90 -16.50
N GLU A 306 -8.37 18.57 -15.23
CA GLU A 306 -8.55 17.20 -14.73
C GLU A 306 -10.00 16.72 -14.93
N ILE A 307 -11.00 17.54 -14.58
CA ILE A 307 -12.43 17.22 -14.81
C ILE A 307 -12.72 16.98 -16.29
N LYS A 308 -12.22 17.85 -17.19
CA LYS A 308 -12.40 17.68 -18.64
C LYS A 308 -11.81 16.36 -19.12
N ASN A 309 -10.61 16.02 -18.66
CA ASN A 309 -9.95 14.77 -19.05
C ASN A 309 -10.65 13.54 -18.48
N ILE A 310 -11.15 13.59 -17.24
CA ILE A 310 -11.95 12.51 -16.63
C ILE A 310 -13.22 12.27 -17.45
N ARG A 311 -13.95 13.32 -17.84
CA ARG A 311 -15.14 13.19 -18.71
C ARG A 311 -14.79 12.54 -20.05
N ASN A 312 -13.69 12.97 -20.67
CA ASN A 312 -13.23 12.38 -21.93
C ASN A 312 -12.85 10.90 -21.78
N ALA A 313 -12.18 10.52 -20.68
CA ALA A 313 -11.88 9.12 -20.37
C ALA A 313 -13.17 8.28 -20.21
N HIS A 314 -14.17 8.80 -19.50
CA HIS A 314 -15.46 8.12 -19.33
C HIS A 314 -16.23 7.98 -20.66
N VAL A 315 -16.17 8.95 -21.56
CA VAL A 315 -16.78 8.82 -22.89
C VAL A 315 -16.11 7.71 -23.69
N LYS A 316 -14.78 7.63 -23.68
CA LYS A 316 -14.03 6.55 -24.35
C LYS A 316 -14.37 5.18 -23.75
N ASP A 317 -14.39 5.07 -22.41
CA ASP A 317 -14.75 3.81 -21.75
C ASP A 317 -16.21 3.40 -22.03
N ALA A 318 -17.14 4.36 -22.08
CA ALA A 318 -18.53 4.09 -22.44
C ALA A 318 -18.67 3.50 -23.86
N VAL A 319 -17.86 3.96 -24.82
CA VAL A 319 -17.81 3.35 -26.17
C VAL A 319 -17.39 1.89 -26.09
N ALA A 320 -16.33 1.58 -25.35
CA ALA A 320 -15.88 0.20 -25.15
C ALA A 320 -16.96 -0.67 -24.47
N MET A 321 -17.62 -0.15 -23.43
CA MET A 321 -18.70 -0.84 -22.73
C MET A 321 -19.93 -1.10 -23.60
N VAL A 322 -20.35 -0.14 -24.44
CA VAL A 322 -21.49 -0.34 -25.35
C VAL A 322 -21.18 -1.42 -26.39
N LYS A 323 -19.97 -1.40 -26.96
CA LYS A 323 -19.50 -2.47 -27.87
C LYS A 323 -19.48 -3.82 -27.16
N PHE A 324 -18.97 -3.87 -25.93
CA PHE A 324 -18.90 -5.08 -25.13
C PHE A 324 -20.29 -5.66 -24.86
N ILE A 325 -21.23 -4.85 -24.38
CA ILE A 325 -22.62 -5.29 -24.10
C ILE A 325 -23.29 -5.81 -25.38
N SER A 326 -23.09 -5.14 -26.52
CA SER A 326 -23.60 -5.59 -27.82
C SER A 326 -23.03 -6.95 -28.22
N TRP A 327 -21.71 -7.13 -28.05
CA TRP A 327 -21.02 -8.39 -28.32
C TRP A 327 -21.51 -9.52 -27.42
N VAL A 328 -21.65 -9.28 -26.11
CA VAL A 328 -22.16 -10.28 -25.15
C VAL A 328 -23.55 -10.74 -25.57
N LYS A 329 -24.48 -9.81 -25.79
CA LYS A 329 -25.87 -10.12 -26.19
C LYS A 329 -25.94 -10.94 -27.49
N SER A 330 -25.02 -10.68 -28.41
CA SER A 330 -24.99 -11.37 -29.71
C SER A 330 -24.32 -12.76 -29.69
N ASN A 331 -23.55 -13.06 -28.64
CA ASN A 331 -22.71 -14.27 -28.60
C ASN A 331 -22.98 -15.21 -27.43
N VAL A 332 -23.59 -14.74 -26.33
CA VAL A 332 -23.81 -15.56 -25.13
C VAL A 332 -24.64 -16.81 -25.42
N ALA A 333 -25.67 -16.71 -26.26
CA ALA A 333 -26.52 -17.84 -26.65
C ALA A 333 -25.80 -18.93 -27.48
N LYS A 334 -24.58 -18.66 -27.96
CA LYS A 334 -23.77 -19.62 -28.72
C LYS A 334 -22.97 -20.58 -27.84
N GLY A 335 -22.99 -20.40 -26.51
CA GLY A 335 -22.44 -21.35 -25.53
C GLY A 335 -20.91 -21.45 -25.48
N LYS A 336 -20.16 -20.50 -26.06
CA LYS A 336 -18.68 -20.48 -26.07
C LYS A 336 -18.05 -19.45 -25.14
N MET A 337 -18.87 -18.65 -24.46
CA MET A 337 -18.40 -17.55 -23.63
C MET A 337 -18.20 -18.03 -22.19
N THR A 338 -17.00 -17.80 -21.66
CA THR A 338 -16.66 -17.89 -20.25
C THR A 338 -16.42 -16.50 -19.68
N GLU A 339 -16.41 -16.38 -18.35
CA GLU A 339 -16.06 -15.16 -17.62
C GLU A 339 -14.72 -14.57 -18.10
N VAL A 340 -13.69 -15.42 -18.22
CA VAL A 340 -12.36 -15.03 -18.71
C VAL A 340 -12.42 -14.50 -20.14
N THR A 341 -13.11 -15.20 -21.06
CA THR A 341 -13.20 -14.73 -22.46
C THR A 341 -13.97 -13.41 -22.58
N ALA A 342 -14.94 -13.17 -21.70
CA ALA A 342 -15.69 -11.92 -21.67
C ALA A 342 -14.83 -10.79 -21.12
N GLN A 343 -14.09 -11.01 -20.04
CA GLN A 343 -13.09 -10.07 -19.53
C GLN A 343 -12.06 -9.70 -20.61
N ASP A 344 -11.44 -10.69 -21.24
CA ASP A 344 -10.39 -10.46 -22.24
C ASP A 344 -10.94 -9.65 -23.43
N HIS A 345 -12.18 -9.91 -23.83
CA HIS A 345 -12.84 -9.12 -24.86
C HIS A 345 -13.08 -7.68 -24.43
N LEU A 346 -13.51 -7.44 -23.19
CA LEU A 346 -13.66 -6.09 -22.65
C LEU A 346 -12.32 -5.34 -22.60
N TYR A 347 -11.24 -6.01 -22.19
CA TYR A 347 -9.89 -5.42 -22.20
C TYR A 347 -9.42 -5.06 -23.60
N ALA A 348 -9.66 -5.92 -24.59
CA ALA A 348 -9.34 -5.60 -25.98
C ALA A 348 -10.10 -4.35 -26.47
N LEU A 349 -11.39 -4.23 -26.16
CA LEU A 349 -12.21 -3.08 -26.53
C LEU A 349 -11.76 -1.77 -25.85
N ARG A 350 -11.31 -1.86 -24.60
CA ARG A 350 -10.71 -0.72 -23.89
C ARG A 350 -9.36 -0.33 -24.46
N ALA A 351 -8.53 -1.30 -24.84
CA ALA A 351 -7.23 -1.08 -25.46
C ALA A 351 -7.31 -0.41 -26.85
N GLU A 352 -8.43 -0.53 -27.56
CA GLU A 352 -8.71 0.25 -28.77
C GLU A 352 -8.84 1.76 -28.50
N GLN A 353 -9.14 2.18 -27.26
CA GLN A 353 -9.35 3.58 -26.93
C GLN A 353 -8.02 4.32 -26.84
N LYS A 354 -7.95 5.49 -27.49
CA LYS A 354 -6.76 6.34 -27.45
C LYS A 354 -6.36 6.68 -26.01
N ASP A 355 -5.07 6.61 -25.71
CA ASP A 355 -4.48 6.88 -24.41
C ASP A 355 -4.84 5.85 -23.30
N TYR A 356 -5.37 4.67 -23.67
CA TYR A 356 -5.51 3.55 -22.73
C TYR A 356 -4.15 3.14 -22.14
N ILE A 357 -4.16 2.75 -20.85
CA ILE A 357 -2.98 2.27 -20.13
C ILE A 357 -3.23 0.82 -19.73
N GLU A 358 -4.12 0.61 -18.76
CA GLU A 358 -4.47 -0.69 -18.20
C GLU A 358 -5.84 -0.58 -17.49
N PRO A 359 -6.43 -1.70 -17.01
CA PRO A 359 -7.61 -1.68 -16.15
C PRO A 359 -7.34 -0.95 -14.83
N SER A 360 -8.36 -0.36 -14.21
CA SER A 360 -8.22 0.29 -12.89
C SER A 360 -8.43 -0.66 -11.69
N PHE A 361 -8.79 -1.91 -11.97
CA PHE A 361 -8.86 -3.05 -11.05
C PHE A 361 -9.09 -4.31 -11.90
N GLU A 362 -8.85 -5.50 -11.35
CA GLU A 362 -9.15 -6.76 -12.04
C GLU A 362 -10.66 -6.89 -12.28
N THR A 363 -11.07 -7.17 -13.52
CA THR A 363 -12.50 -7.20 -13.87
C THR A 363 -13.21 -8.33 -13.14
N ILE A 364 -14.23 -7.97 -12.37
CA ILE A 364 -15.18 -8.92 -11.82
C ILE A 364 -16.14 -9.32 -12.95
N CYS A 365 -15.86 -10.44 -13.61
CA CYS A 365 -16.76 -11.07 -14.56
C CYS A 365 -17.29 -12.36 -13.92
N ALA A 366 -18.56 -12.37 -13.54
CA ALA A 366 -19.18 -13.49 -12.84
C ALA A 366 -20.49 -13.91 -13.53
N TYR A 367 -20.72 -15.22 -13.64
CA TYR A 367 -21.97 -15.80 -14.13
C TYR A 367 -22.44 -16.94 -13.22
N GLN A 368 -23.67 -16.81 -12.73
CA GLN A 368 -24.28 -17.72 -11.73
C GLN A 368 -23.54 -17.70 -10.38
N GLU A 369 -23.85 -18.68 -9.52
CA GLU A 369 -23.38 -18.79 -8.12
C GLU A 369 -22.06 -19.57 -8.00
#